data_AF-H0E2U8-F1
#
_entry.id   AF-H0E2U8-F1
#
_cell.length_a   1.000
_cell.length_b   1.000
_cell.length_c   1.000
_cell.angle_alpha   90.00
_cell.angle_beta   90.00
_cell.angle_gamma   90.00
#
_symmetry.space_group_name_H-M   'P 1'
#
loop_
_entity.id
_entity.type
_entity.pdbx_description
1 polymer ?
#
loop_
_entity_poly.entity_id
_entity_poly.type
_entity_poly.pdbx_seq_one_letter_code
_entity_poly.pdbx_strand_id
1 'polypeptide(L)'
;MAEIGATLREARMRAGIDIAEVEARTKIRAKYLRALENEEWSLLPGSTFVKSFLRTYAEALGLDAKLLVEEYKFRHEPFEGSGVGVRRASRRGGGGAFGPPKRTNWVPLLLLLVFVGVALFAVFQFSKDEGKPSATTTTDATTTDAAAAASRKKQQEQRRKQREQRAAARLVVPLRIEAGPGSPVFVCVVDAQGKRVVDGRQLQAGRRTGLLRSKRFKVALSSADARVTVGGKRRNLKAGSDGVVAYEITRKSSKRLAAGSRPSCA
;
A
#
# COMPACT_ATOMS: atom_id res chain seq x y z
N MET A 1 -5.17 -18.99 1.46
CA MET A 1 -4.65 -17.60 1.36
C MET A 1 -5.38 -16.79 2.40
N ALA A 2 -4.70 -15.91 3.15
CA ALA A 2 -5.36 -15.12 4.18
C ALA A 2 -6.27 -14.05 3.55
N GLU A 3 -7.51 -13.97 4.02
CA GLU A 3 -8.47 -12.93 3.65
C GLU A 3 -8.00 -11.58 4.22
N ILE A 4 -8.20 -10.48 3.46
CA ILE A 4 -7.88 -9.11 3.89
C ILE A 4 -8.66 -8.80 5.17
N GLY A 5 -9.95 -9.14 5.21
CA GLY A 5 -10.82 -8.89 6.34
C GLY A 5 -10.36 -9.60 7.61
N ALA A 6 -10.09 -10.91 7.51
CA ALA A 6 -9.54 -11.70 8.60
C ALA A 6 -8.22 -11.14 9.13
N THR A 7 -7.32 -10.72 8.25
CA THR A 7 -6.02 -10.12 8.61
C THR A 7 -6.19 -8.83 9.43
N LEU A 8 -7.11 -7.96 9.03
CA LEU A 8 -7.42 -6.72 9.75
C LEU A 8 -8.01 -7.02 11.12
N ARG A 9 -8.99 -7.92 11.18
CA ARG A 9 -9.67 -8.30 12.42
C ARG A 9 -8.72 -8.92 13.43
N GLU A 10 -7.90 -9.86 13.00
CA GLU A 10 -6.87 -10.47 13.85
C GLU A 10 -5.87 -9.44 14.37
N ALA A 11 -5.42 -8.51 13.52
CA ALA A 11 -4.50 -7.46 13.94
C ALA A 11 -5.13 -6.52 14.98
N ARG A 12 -6.40 -6.15 14.79
CA ARG A 12 -7.13 -5.36 15.79
C ARG A 12 -7.27 -6.12 17.10
N MET A 13 -7.72 -7.37 17.08
CA MET A 13 -7.89 -8.19 18.27
C MET A 13 -6.57 -8.42 19.01
N ARG A 14 -5.47 -8.66 18.28
CA ARG A 14 -4.12 -8.81 18.86
C ARG A 14 -3.61 -7.53 19.51
N ALA A 15 -4.01 -6.37 18.97
CA ALA A 15 -3.69 -5.08 19.55
C ALA A 15 -4.59 -4.71 20.75
N GLY A 16 -5.66 -5.48 21.01
CA GLY A 16 -6.62 -5.20 22.08
C GLY A 16 -7.47 -3.95 21.86
N ILE A 17 -7.58 -3.48 20.61
CA ILE A 17 -8.24 -2.21 20.26
C ILE A 17 -9.70 -2.48 19.89
N ASP A 18 -10.64 -1.74 20.48
CA ASP A 18 -12.05 -1.83 20.07
C ASP A 18 -12.31 -1.06 18.76
N ILE A 19 -13.33 -1.48 18.02
CA ILE A 19 -13.68 -0.85 16.75
C ILE A 19 -14.10 0.63 16.92
N ALA A 20 -14.70 0.99 18.06
CA ALA A 20 -15.05 2.37 18.37
C ALA A 20 -13.81 3.25 18.60
N GLU A 21 -12.75 2.68 19.18
CA GLU A 21 -11.47 3.37 19.36
C GLU A 21 -10.77 3.60 18.02
N VAL A 22 -10.79 2.61 17.13
CA VAL A 22 -10.29 2.78 15.76
C VAL A 22 -11.09 3.85 15.01
N GLU A 23 -12.41 3.88 15.14
CA GLU A 23 -13.27 4.91 14.56
C GLU A 23 -12.87 6.31 15.07
N ALA A 24 -12.68 6.46 16.39
CA ALA A 24 -12.26 7.73 16.98
C ALA A 24 -10.90 8.21 16.45
N ARG A 25 -9.95 7.28 16.26
CA ARG A 25 -8.58 7.55 15.79
C ARG A 25 -8.50 7.83 14.29
N THR A 26 -9.24 7.09 13.47
CA THR A 26 -9.16 7.15 12.00
C THR A 26 -10.22 8.05 11.37
N LYS A 27 -11.27 8.41 12.12
CA LYS A 27 -12.47 9.10 11.65
C LYS A 27 -13.23 8.33 10.56
N ILE A 28 -12.99 7.02 10.45
CA ILE A 28 -13.76 6.12 9.57
C ILE A 28 -14.87 5.53 10.41
N ARG A 29 -16.12 5.67 9.95
CA ARG A 29 -17.30 5.17 10.70
C ARG A 29 -17.18 3.67 11.00
N ALA A 30 -17.56 3.23 12.20
CA ALA A 30 -17.45 1.83 12.62
C ALA A 30 -18.14 0.85 11.67
N LYS A 31 -19.27 1.25 11.05
CA LYS A 31 -19.95 0.41 10.04
C LYS A 31 -19.05 0.06 8.85
N TYR A 32 -18.17 0.98 8.42
CA TYR A 32 -17.25 0.75 7.31
C TYR A 32 -16.03 -0.07 7.74
N LEU A 33 -15.56 0.11 8.98
CA LEU A 33 -14.50 -0.73 9.54
C LEU A 33 -14.95 -2.19 9.66
N ARG A 34 -16.17 -2.44 10.14
CA ARG A 34 -16.78 -3.79 10.16
C ARG A 34 -16.94 -4.37 8.76
N ALA A 35 -17.41 -3.57 7.80
CA ALA A 35 -17.51 -3.99 6.41
C ALA A 35 -16.14 -4.38 5.82
N LEU A 36 -15.05 -3.68 6.18
CA LEU A 36 -13.70 -4.08 5.79
C LEU A 36 -13.26 -5.39 6.45
N GLU A 37 -13.55 -5.60 7.74
CA GLU A 37 -13.23 -6.85 8.45
C GLU A 37 -14.00 -8.07 7.90
N ASN A 38 -15.22 -7.85 7.39
CA ASN A 38 -16.07 -8.89 6.81
C ASN A 38 -15.95 -9.00 5.28
N GLU A 39 -15.10 -8.18 4.63
CA GLU A 39 -15.01 -8.06 3.17
C GLU A 39 -16.35 -7.75 2.46
N GLU A 40 -17.24 -7.02 3.15
CA GLU A 40 -18.54 -6.57 2.63
C GLU A 40 -18.37 -5.30 1.79
N TRP A 41 -17.70 -5.43 0.64
CA TRP A 41 -17.29 -4.28 -0.19
C TRP A 41 -18.46 -3.45 -0.73
N SER A 42 -19.64 -4.05 -0.89
CA SER A 42 -20.86 -3.41 -1.38
C SER A 42 -21.44 -2.37 -0.41
N LEU A 43 -21.12 -2.46 0.89
CA LEU A 43 -21.57 -1.51 1.90
C LEU A 43 -20.70 -0.24 1.98
N LEU A 44 -19.58 -0.22 1.25
CA LEU A 44 -18.66 0.90 1.23
C LEU A 44 -19.09 1.95 0.18
N PRO A 45 -18.80 3.25 0.37
CA PRO A 45 -19.27 4.34 -0.52
C PRO A 45 -18.69 4.36 -1.95
N GLY A 46 -18.04 3.28 -2.40
CA GLY A 46 -17.38 3.15 -3.70
C GLY A 46 -15.94 2.65 -3.60
N SER A 47 -15.43 2.06 -4.68
CA SER A 47 -14.10 1.39 -4.75
C SER A 47 -12.92 2.30 -4.40
N THR A 48 -13.01 3.60 -4.73
CA THR A 48 -12.00 4.60 -4.38
C THR A 48 -11.85 4.76 -2.85
N PHE A 49 -12.97 4.75 -2.12
CA PHE A 49 -12.98 4.85 -0.67
C PHE A 49 -12.49 3.58 0.02
N VAL A 50 -12.72 2.41 -0.58
CA VAL A 50 -12.18 1.15 -0.05
C VAL A 50 -10.67 1.21 0.10
N LYS A 51 -9.97 1.72 -0.93
CA LYS A 51 -8.50 1.82 -0.94
C LYS A 51 -7.99 2.80 0.12
N SER A 52 -8.67 3.92 0.33
CA SER A 52 -8.27 4.90 1.36
C SER A 52 -8.55 4.34 2.75
N PHE A 53 -9.72 3.78 3.00
CA PHE A 53 -10.07 3.21 4.31
C PHE A 53 -9.18 2.02 4.67
N LEU A 54 -8.92 1.14 3.71
CA LEU A 54 -8.02 0.00 3.91
C LEU A 54 -6.60 0.45 4.26
N ARG A 55 -6.12 1.53 3.61
CA ARG A 55 -4.81 2.11 3.94
C ARG A 55 -4.79 2.68 5.35
N THR A 56 -5.71 3.58 5.66
CA THR A 56 -5.78 4.26 6.96
C THR A 56 -5.96 3.27 8.11
N TYR A 57 -6.80 2.24 7.91
CA TYR A 57 -7.04 1.24 8.94
C TYR A 57 -5.82 0.33 9.16
N ALA A 58 -5.19 -0.14 8.08
CA ALA A 58 -3.95 -0.92 8.18
C ALA A 58 -2.82 -0.14 8.86
N GLU A 59 -2.66 1.15 8.55
CA GLU A 59 -1.69 2.03 9.21
C GLU A 59 -1.98 2.19 10.70
N ALA A 60 -3.25 2.35 11.09
CA ALA A 60 -3.65 2.43 12.49
C ALA A 60 -3.33 1.15 13.27
N LEU A 61 -3.41 -0.01 12.63
CA LEU A 61 -3.09 -1.33 13.18
C LEU A 61 -1.60 -1.71 13.04
N GLY A 62 -0.75 -0.85 12.46
CA GLY A 62 0.67 -1.12 12.27
C GLY A 62 0.99 -2.18 11.20
N LEU A 63 0.04 -2.47 10.31
CA LEU A 63 0.19 -3.41 9.19
C LEU A 63 0.83 -2.74 7.96
N ASP A 64 1.28 -3.55 7.00
CA ASP A 64 1.70 -3.06 5.69
C ASP A 64 0.49 -2.72 4.82
N ALA A 65 0.04 -1.47 4.92
CA ALA A 65 -1.08 -0.94 4.16
C ALA A 65 -0.91 -1.08 2.64
N LYS A 66 0.32 -1.00 2.13
CA LYS A 66 0.57 -1.13 0.69
C LYS A 66 0.24 -2.55 0.22
N LEU A 67 0.59 -3.55 1.02
CA LEU A 67 0.38 -4.95 0.69
C LEU A 67 -1.13 -5.26 0.62
N LEU A 68 -1.90 -4.81 1.60
CA LEU A 68 -3.35 -5.02 1.65
C LEU A 68 -4.08 -4.29 0.51
N VAL A 69 -3.70 -3.04 0.20
CA VAL A 69 -4.31 -2.29 -0.91
C VAL A 69 -4.01 -2.92 -2.27
N GLU A 70 -2.79 -3.41 -2.48
CA GLU A 70 -2.44 -4.11 -3.72
C GLU A 70 -3.18 -5.44 -3.86
N GLU A 71 -3.37 -6.17 -2.75
CA GLU A 71 -4.19 -7.39 -2.73
C GLU A 71 -5.66 -7.09 -3.07
N TYR A 72 -6.24 -6.03 -2.49
CA TYR A 72 -7.61 -5.59 -2.81
C TYR A 72 -7.76 -5.23 -4.29
N LYS A 73 -6.86 -4.39 -4.81
CA LYS A 73 -6.84 -4.01 -6.24
C LYS A 73 -6.72 -5.22 -7.15
N PHE A 74 -5.96 -6.22 -6.72
CA PHE A 74 -5.79 -7.43 -7.49
C PHE A 74 -7.09 -8.24 -7.62
N ARG A 75 -7.89 -8.32 -6.56
CA ARG A 75 -9.13 -9.11 -6.53
C ARG A 75 -10.34 -8.37 -7.12
N HIS A 76 -10.46 -7.07 -6.88
CA HIS A 76 -11.73 -6.35 -7.10
C HIS A 76 -11.71 -5.30 -8.21
N GLU A 77 -10.55 -4.87 -8.70
CA GLU A 77 -10.52 -3.92 -9.82
C GLU A 77 -10.23 -4.64 -11.14
N PRO A 78 -11.04 -4.38 -12.19
CA PRO A 78 -10.64 -4.68 -13.55
C PRO A 78 -9.30 -4.03 -13.82
N PHE A 79 -8.41 -4.73 -14.51
CA PHE A 79 -7.15 -4.15 -14.93
C PHE A 79 -7.44 -3.00 -15.90
N GLU A 80 -7.46 -1.76 -15.40
CA GLU A 80 -7.43 -0.58 -16.25
C GLU A 80 -6.06 -0.58 -16.96
N GLY A 81 -6.04 -1.23 -18.11
CA GLY A 81 -5.02 -1.01 -19.11
C GLY A 81 -4.93 0.49 -19.32
N SER A 82 -3.71 0.99 -19.22
CA SER A 82 -3.32 2.34 -19.62
C SER A 82 -4.20 2.81 -20.76
N GLY A 83 -5.07 3.78 -20.48
CA GLY A 83 -5.60 4.65 -21.51
C GLY A 83 -4.39 5.21 -22.24
N VAL A 84 -4.14 4.66 -23.41
CA VAL A 84 -3.33 5.29 -24.46
C VAL A 84 -3.80 6.74 -24.50
N GLY A 85 -2.86 7.67 -24.43
CA GLY A 85 -3.14 9.08 -24.58
C GLY A 85 -3.79 9.34 -25.92
N VAL A 86 -5.12 9.25 -25.97
CA VAL A 86 -5.90 9.99 -26.93
C VAL A 86 -6.16 11.31 -26.24
N ARG A 87 -5.31 12.29 -26.53
CA ARG A 87 -5.72 13.68 -26.48
C ARG A 87 -6.92 13.79 -27.40
N ARG A 88 -8.13 13.58 -26.87
CA ARG A 88 -9.36 13.95 -27.56
C ARG A 88 -9.35 15.47 -27.61
N ALA A 89 -8.94 15.99 -28.76
CA ALA A 89 -9.35 17.31 -29.19
C ALA A 89 -10.87 17.28 -29.34
N SER A 90 -11.60 17.45 -28.24
CA SER A 90 -13.02 17.72 -28.28
C SER A 90 -13.22 19.20 -27.95
N ARG A 91 -13.41 19.94 -29.05
CA ARG A 91 -14.34 21.07 -29.19
C ARG A 91 -14.28 22.14 -28.10
N ARG A 92 -13.70 23.29 -28.49
CA ARG A 92 -14.15 24.61 -28.02
C ARG A 92 -15.67 24.68 -28.20
N GLY A 93 -16.38 25.00 -27.12
CA GLY A 93 -17.81 25.26 -27.13
C GLY A 93 -18.40 25.27 -25.73
N GLY A 94 -18.43 26.45 -25.11
CA GLY A 94 -19.50 26.82 -24.16
C GLY A 94 -19.29 26.52 -22.67
N GLY A 95 -19.06 27.60 -21.91
CA GLY A 95 -19.82 27.87 -20.68
C GLY A 95 -19.45 27.13 -19.41
N GLY A 96 -18.68 27.79 -18.53
CA GLY A 96 -18.51 27.36 -17.13
C GLY A 96 -17.41 28.14 -16.43
N ALA A 97 -17.79 29.29 -15.87
CA ALA A 97 -16.90 30.29 -15.27
C ALA A 97 -15.95 29.73 -14.19
N PHE A 98 -14.64 29.85 -14.44
CA PHE A 98 -13.64 29.90 -13.36
C PHE A 98 -13.48 31.37 -12.94
N GLY A 99 -14.14 31.74 -11.85
CA GLY A 99 -13.88 32.99 -11.17
C GLY A 99 -12.49 33.01 -10.51
N PRO A 100 -11.89 34.19 -10.30
CA PRO A 100 -10.61 34.33 -9.60
C PRO A 100 -10.73 33.85 -8.14
N PRO A 101 -9.62 33.44 -7.49
CA PRO A 101 -9.68 32.86 -6.15
C PRO A 101 -10.36 33.82 -5.18
N LYS A 102 -11.42 33.34 -4.52
CA LYS A 102 -12.07 34.05 -3.43
C LYS A 102 -11.03 34.24 -2.32
N ARG A 103 -10.57 35.49 -2.18
CA ARG A 103 -10.06 36.10 -0.95
C ARG A 103 -10.85 35.53 0.25
N THR A 104 -10.28 34.50 0.87
CA THR A 104 -10.84 33.91 2.08
C THR A 104 -10.81 35.03 3.12
N ASN A 105 -11.94 35.29 3.76
CA ASN A 105 -11.99 36.36 4.75
C ASN A 105 -11.27 35.84 6.00
N TRP A 106 -10.01 36.23 6.20
CA TRP A 106 -9.17 35.76 7.32
C TRP A 106 -9.52 36.44 8.65
N VAL A 107 -10.39 37.46 8.59
CA VAL A 107 -10.87 38.23 9.73
C VAL A 107 -11.46 37.36 10.86
N PRO A 108 -12.35 36.37 10.62
CA PRO A 108 -12.80 35.46 11.67
C PRO A 108 -11.69 34.61 12.29
N LEU A 109 -10.67 34.22 11.51
CA LEU A 109 -9.52 33.46 12.02
C LEU A 109 -8.64 34.36 12.92
N LEU A 110 -8.44 35.61 12.53
CA LEU A 110 -7.73 36.62 13.33
C LEU A 110 -8.48 36.95 14.63
N LEU A 111 -9.80 37.14 14.56
CA LEU A 111 -10.63 37.39 15.75
C LEU A 111 -10.61 36.21 16.72
N LEU A 112 -10.64 34.98 16.23
CA LEU A 112 -10.51 33.78 17.06
C LEU A 112 -9.14 33.73 17.76
N LEU A 113 -8.07 34.05 17.03
CA LEU A 113 -6.70 34.00 17.56
C LEU A 113 -6.47 35.09 18.63
N VAL A 114 -7.01 36.29 18.40
CA VAL A 114 -7.02 37.37 19.40
C VAL A 114 -7.85 36.98 20.62
N PHE A 115 -9.04 36.39 20.44
CA PHE A 115 -9.89 35.96 21.55
C PHE A 115 -9.21 34.89 22.42
N VAL A 116 -8.56 33.90 21.79
CA VAL A 116 -7.76 32.88 22.49
C VAL A 116 -6.58 33.52 23.21
N GLY A 117 -5.91 34.50 22.59
CA GLY A 117 -4.82 35.26 23.22
C GLY A 117 -5.26 36.03 24.47
N VAL A 118 -6.40 36.72 24.41
CA VAL A 118 -6.97 37.47 25.54
C VAL A 118 -7.41 36.52 26.66
N ALA A 119 -8.02 35.37 26.33
CA ALA A 119 -8.40 34.36 27.31
C ALA A 119 -7.17 33.76 28.03
N LEU A 120 -6.11 33.45 27.29
CA LEU A 120 -4.84 32.97 27.86
C LEU A 120 -4.17 34.05 28.73
N PHE A 121 -4.22 35.31 28.30
CA PHE A 121 -3.67 36.43 29.07
C PHE A 121 -4.45 36.68 30.38
N ALA A 122 -5.77 36.57 30.35
CA ALA A 122 -6.61 36.69 31.55
C ALA A 122 -6.31 35.57 32.56
N VAL A 123 -6.12 34.33 32.11
CA VAL A 123 -5.71 33.20 32.96
C VAL A 123 -4.30 33.41 33.52
N PHE A 124 -3.38 33.99 32.73
CA PHE A 124 -2.02 34.27 33.18
C PHE A 124 -1.95 35.38 34.24
N GLN A 125 -2.81 36.41 34.13
CA GLN A 125 -2.94 37.46 35.14
C GLN A 125 -3.57 36.92 36.43
N PHE A 126 -4.51 35.97 36.34
CA PHE A 126 -5.09 35.31 37.51
C PHE A 126 -4.19 34.26 38.16
N SER A 127 -3.14 33.80 37.47
CA SER A 127 -2.17 32.84 38.01
C SER A 127 -0.99 33.51 38.72
N LYS A 128 -1.00 34.85 38.87
CA LYS A 128 0.13 35.62 39.42
C LYS A 128 -0.04 36.08 40.86
N ASP A 129 -1.18 35.84 41.49
CA ASP A 129 -1.37 36.02 42.93
C ASP A 129 -1.84 34.69 43.54
N GLU A 130 -0.96 34.12 44.36
CA GLU A 130 -1.22 33.29 45.56
C GLU A 130 0.02 32.39 45.84
N GLY A 131 0.82 32.80 46.84
CA GLY A 131 1.33 31.91 47.88
C GLY A 131 2.47 30.94 47.56
N LYS A 132 3.68 31.26 48.05
CA LYS A 132 4.62 30.24 48.56
C LYS A 132 3.90 29.34 49.59
N PRO A 133 4.24 28.05 49.67
CA PRO A 133 5.23 27.65 50.66
C PRO A 133 6.29 26.68 50.14
N SER A 134 7.49 26.80 50.71
CA SER A 134 8.55 25.79 50.64
C SER A 134 8.10 24.48 51.29
N ALA A 135 8.37 23.36 50.61
CA ALA A 135 8.77 22.12 51.28
C ALA A 135 9.65 21.31 50.32
N THR A 136 10.88 21.07 50.78
CA THR A 136 11.88 20.19 50.19
C THR A 136 11.38 18.74 50.20
N THR A 137 11.41 18.04 49.08
CA THR A 137 11.60 16.58 49.07
C THR A 137 12.38 16.17 47.82
N THR A 138 13.65 15.86 48.05
CA THR A 138 14.51 15.13 47.14
C THR A 138 14.07 13.67 47.10
N THR A 139 14.26 13.03 45.95
CA THR A 139 14.35 11.57 45.70
C THR A 139 13.05 10.86 45.31
N ASP A 140 12.81 10.76 44.00
CA ASP A 140 12.61 9.45 43.32
C ASP A 140 12.64 9.63 41.79
N ALA A 141 13.83 9.92 41.26
CA ALA A 141 14.07 10.06 39.82
C ALA A 141 14.66 8.79 39.16
N THR A 142 14.86 7.71 39.90
CA THR A 142 15.63 6.55 39.39
C THR A 142 14.78 5.51 38.65
N THR A 143 13.47 5.42 38.91
CA THR A 143 12.62 4.36 38.33
C THR A 143 12.09 4.73 36.93
N THR A 144 11.91 6.01 36.63
CA THR A 144 11.36 6.48 35.34
C THR A 144 12.41 6.42 34.22
N ASP A 145 13.68 6.70 34.52
CA ASP A 145 14.76 6.68 33.52
C ASP A 145 15.13 5.25 33.08
N ALA A 146 15.07 4.27 33.98
CA ALA A 146 15.28 2.86 33.67
C ALA A 146 14.16 2.29 32.78
N ALA A 147 12.89 2.63 33.07
CA ALA A 147 11.74 2.24 32.26
C ALA A 147 11.73 2.93 30.88
N ALA A 148 12.13 4.20 30.82
CA ALA A 148 12.32 4.94 29.56
C ALA A 148 13.48 4.37 28.71
N ALA A 149 14.58 3.96 29.35
CA ALA A 149 15.70 3.32 28.66
C ALA A 149 15.33 1.93 28.11
N ALA A 150 14.57 1.14 28.87
CA ALA A 150 14.10 -0.18 28.43
C ALA A 150 13.11 -0.09 27.25
N SER A 151 12.20 0.88 27.27
CA SER A 151 11.26 1.14 26.17
C SER A 151 11.95 1.69 24.92
N ARG A 152 12.95 2.58 25.06
CA ARG A 152 13.80 3.03 23.94
C ARG A 152 14.57 1.87 23.28
N LYS A 153 15.16 0.95 24.07
CA LYS A 153 15.84 -0.25 23.54
C LYS A 153 14.89 -1.15 22.74
N LYS A 154 13.68 -1.44 23.27
CA LYS A 154 12.67 -2.24 22.54
C LYS A 154 12.23 -1.55 21.24
N GLN A 155 11.99 -0.25 21.26
CA GLN A 155 11.56 0.51 20.09
C GLN A 155 12.66 0.58 19.01
N GLN A 156 13.92 0.70 19.41
CA GLN A 156 15.07 0.71 18.50
C GLN A 156 15.28 -0.66 17.83
N GLU A 157 15.11 -1.76 18.56
CA GLU A 157 15.20 -3.11 17.99
C GLU A 157 14.04 -3.42 17.04
N GLN A 158 12.81 -3.02 17.36
CA GLN A 158 11.67 -3.15 16.45
C GLN A 158 11.91 -2.37 15.15
N ARG A 159 12.40 -1.13 15.23
CA ARG A 159 12.74 -0.32 14.05
C ARG A 159 13.86 -0.96 13.22
N ARG A 160 14.84 -1.61 13.85
CA ARG A 160 15.92 -2.34 13.14
C ARG A 160 15.36 -3.54 12.38
N LYS A 161 14.57 -4.39 13.04
CA LYS A 161 13.89 -5.55 12.40
C LYS A 161 12.98 -5.11 11.25
N GLN A 162 12.23 -4.02 11.43
CA GLN A 162 11.37 -3.47 10.37
C GLN A 162 12.17 -2.91 9.18
N ARG A 163 13.32 -2.26 9.43
CA ARG A 163 14.24 -1.79 8.38
C ARG A 163 14.87 -2.97 7.63
N GLU A 164 15.31 -4.01 8.33
CA GLU A 164 15.86 -5.23 7.73
C GLU A 164 14.81 -5.93 6.85
N GLN A 165 13.59 -6.11 7.34
CA GLN A 165 12.48 -6.68 6.56
C GLN A 165 12.13 -5.83 5.34
N ARG A 166 12.06 -4.50 5.47
CA ARG A 166 11.84 -3.59 4.33
C ARG A 166 13.00 -3.63 3.32
N ALA A 167 14.24 -3.80 3.79
CA ALA A 167 15.41 -3.93 2.92
C ALA A 167 15.40 -5.27 2.16
N ALA A 168 15.04 -6.37 2.82
CA ALA A 168 14.86 -7.67 2.20
C ALA A 168 13.73 -7.67 1.16
N ALA A 169 12.57 -7.07 1.50
CA ALA A 169 11.44 -6.95 0.58
C ALA A 169 11.77 -6.12 -0.68
N ARG A 170 12.67 -5.14 -0.58
CA ARG A 170 13.15 -4.35 -1.74
C ARG A 170 13.94 -5.18 -2.76
N LEU A 171 14.51 -6.31 -2.37
CA LEU A 171 15.31 -7.16 -3.27
C LEU A 171 14.45 -8.17 -4.06
N VAL A 172 13.17 -8.29 -3.71
CA VAL A 172 12.26 -9.28 -4.29
C VAL A 172 11.41 -8.63 -5.37
N VAL A 173 11.41 -9.21 -6.55
CA VAL A 173 10.59 -8.80 -7.69
C VAL A 173 9.24 -9.52 -7.61
N PRO A 174 8.11 -8.81 -7.49
CA PRO A 174 6.81 -9.43 -7.67
C PRO A 174 6.55 -9.59 -9.18
N LEU A 175 6.39 -10.83 -9.62
CA LEU A 175 6.07 -11.19 -11.01
C LEU A 175 4.67 -11.81 -11.07
N ARG A 176 3.90 -11.38 -12.06
CA ARG A 176 2.61 -11.98 -12.42
C ARG A 176 2.48 -12.07 -13.92
N ILE A 177 1.93 -13.18 -14.40
CA ILE A 177 1.69 -13.45 -15.81
C ILE A 177 0.20 -13.75 -15.99
N GLU A 178 -0.39 -13.16 -17.02
CA GLU A 178 -1.78 -13.34 -17.41
C GLU A 178 -1.85 -13.69 -18.89
N ALA A 179 -2.64 -14.70 -19.25
CA ALA A 179 -2.87 -15.04 -20.65
C ALA A 179 -3.78 -14.01 -21.33
N GLY A 180 -3.44 -13.62 -22.56
CA GLY A 180 -4.27 -12.75 -23.38
C GLY A 180 -5.62 -13.38 -23.78
N PRO A 181 -6.58 -12.58 -24.26
CA PRO A 181 -7.85 -13.10 -24.79
C PRO A 181 -7.57 -13.81 -26.12
N GLY A 182 -7.95 -15.09 -26.24
CA GLY A 182 -8.02 -15.79 -27.54
C GLY A 182 -7.15 -17.04 -27.70
N SER A 183 -6.17 -17.31 -26.84
CA SER A 183 -5.41 -18.58 -26.89
C SER A 183 -4.75 -18.95 -25.57
N PRO A 184 -4.70 -20.25 -25.22
CA PRO A 184 -3.98 -20.70 -24.04
C PRO A 184 -2.46 -20.51 -24.22
N VAL A 185 -1.81 -19.90 -23.23
CA VAL A 185 -0.37 -19.60 -23.30
C VAL A 185 0.40 -20.58 -22.44
N PHE A 186 1.42 -21.21 -23.03
CA PHE A 186 2.39 -22.01 -22.27
C PHE A 186 3.33 -21.08 -21.54
N VAL A 187 3.45 -21.24 -20.22
CA VAL A 187 4.24 -20.36 -19.37
C VAL A 187 5.25 -21.15 -18.57
N CYS A 188 6.53 -20.87 -18.81
CA CYS A 188 7.65 -21.41 -18.08
C CYS A 188 8.34 -20.30 -17.30
N VAL A 189 8.40 -20.44 -15.98
CA VAL A 189 9.07 -19.47 -15.10
C VAL A 189 10.00 -20.18 -14.13
N VAL A 190 11.26 -19.75 -14.14
CA VAL A 190 12.32 -20.24 -13.25
C VAL A 190 12.82 -19.08 -12.40
N ASP A 191 12.99 -19.33 -11.10
CA ASP A 191 13.51 -18.33 -10.15
C ASP A 191 15.04 -18.17 -10.21
N ALA A 192 15.59 -17.30 -9.36
CA ALA A 192 17.03 -17.06 -9.31
C ALA A 192 17.85 -18.29 -8.90
N GLN A 193 17.24 -19.22 -8.18
CA GLN A 193 17.82 -20.46 -7.66
C GLN A 193 17.69 -21.64 -8.64
N GLY A 194 17.06 -21.43 -9.80
CA GLY A 194 16.83 -22.49 -10.78
C GLY A 194 15.60 -23.35 -10.50
N LYS A 195 14.81 -23.02 -9.46
CA LYS A 195 13.57 -23.74 -9.16
C LYS A 195 12.45 -23.27 -10.10
N ARG A 196 11.74 -24.24 -10.68
CA ARG A 196 10.55 -23.99 -11.50
C ARG A 196 9.42 -23.54 -10.60
N VAL A 197 8.99 -22.29 -10.77
CA VAL A 197 7.91 -21.68 -9.98
C VAL A 197 6.58 -21.67 -10.74
N VAL A 198 6.63 -21.78 -12.07
CA VAL A 198 5.49 -22.11 -12.93
C VAL A 198 5.95 -23.20 -13.88
N ASP A 199 5.43 -24.40 -13.69
CA ASP A 199 5.90 -25.63 -14.30
C ASP A 199 5.09 -25.96 -15.55
N GLY A 200 5.33 -25.23 -16.64
CA GLY A 200 4.81 -25.59 -17.98
C GLY A 200 3.29 -25.73 -18.10
N ARG A 201 2.50 -25.08 -17.24
CA ARG A 201 1.03 -25.18 -17.32
C ARG A 201 0.50 -24.22 -18.37
N GLN A 202 -0.41 -24.70 -19.22
CA GLN A 202 -1.21 -23.85 -20.09
C GLN A 202 -2.09 -22.94 -19.22
N LEU A 203 -1.88 -21.63 -19.31
CA LEU A 203 -2.78 -20.66 -18.73
C LEU A 203 -3.92 -20.42 -19.72
N GLN A 204 -5.13 -20.80 -19.31
CA GLN A 204 -6.35 -20.48 -20.06
C GLN A 204 -6.52 -18.97 -20.20
N ALA A 205 -7.19 -18.52 -21.26
CA ALA A 205 -7.43 -17.11 -21.52
C ALA A 205 -8.06 -16.42 -20.28
N GLY A 206 -7.51 -15.28 -19.87
CA GLY A 206 -7.97 -14.54 -18.69
C GLY A 206 -7.54 -15.12 -17.34
N ARG A 207 -6.93 -16.32 -17.26
CA ARG A 207 -6.33 -16.83 -16.02
C ARG A 207 -4.97 -16.16 -15.76
N ARG A 208 -4.69 -15.98 -14.47
CA ARG A 208 -3.48 -15.34 -13.95
C ARG A 208 -2.70 -16.29 -13.06
N THR A 209 -1.37 -16.18 -13.06
CA THR A 209 -0.54 -16.85 -12.05
C THR A 209 -0.76 -16.24 -10.67
N GLY A 210 -0.40 -16.99 -9.63
CA GLY A 210 -0.18 -16.44 -8.29
C GLY A 210 0.96 -15.40 -8.28
N LEU A 211 1.10 -14.68 -7.16
CA LEU A 211 2.16 -13.70 -6.99
C LEU A 211 3.51 -14.40 -6.76
N LEU A 212 4.39 -14.32 -7.75
CA LEU A 212 5.71 -14.94 -7.72
C LEU A 212 6.73 -13.94 -7.15
N ARG A 213 7.64 -14.41 -6.30
CA ARG A 213 8.63 -13.59 -5.59
C ARG A 213 10.04 -14.17 -5.70
N SER A 214 10.95 -13.47 -6.37
CA SER A 214 12.37 -13.84 -6.45
C SER A 214 13.24 -12.62 -6.80
N LYS A 215 14.57 -12.73 -6.60
CA LYS A 215 15.54 -11.69 -6.99
C LYS A 215 15.60 -11.50 -8.52
N ARG A 216 15.34 -12.58 -9.26
CA ARG A 216 15.42 -12.67 -10.72
C ARG A 216 14.49 -13.78 -11.19
N PHE A 217 13.94 -13.61 -12.40
CA PHE A 217 13.20 -14.65 -13.09
C PHE A 217 13.72 -14.84 -14.50
N LYS A 218 13.79 -16.09 -14.96
CA LYS A 218 13.84 -16.42 -16.38
C LYS A 218 12.43 -16.84 -16.80
N VAL A 219 11.89 -16.20 -17.82
CA VAL A 219 10.53 -16.41 -18.30
C VAL A 219 10.58 -16.79 -19.78
N ALA A 220 9.85 -17.84 -20.15
CA ALA A 220 9.59 -18.20 -21.54
C ALA A 220 8.07 -18.39 -21.74
N LEU A 221 7.51 -17.77 -22.77
CA LEU A 221 6.08 -17.79 -23.11
C LEU A 221 5.92 -18.18 -24.58
N SER A 222 4.90 -18.97 -24.89
CA SER A 222 4.62 -19.41 -26.27
C SER A 222 3.98 -18.34 -27.16
N SER A 223 3.44 -17.25 -26.60
CA SER A 223 2.84 -16.16 -27.37
C SER A 223 3.11 -14.78 -26.78
N ALA A 224 3.08 -13.76 -27.66
CA ALA A 224 3.23 -12.35 -27.33
C ALA A 224 2.04 -11.75 -26.57
N ASP A 225 0.88 -12.42 -26.61
CA ASP A 225 -0.38 -11.89 -26.04
C ASP A 225 -0.44 -12.01 -24.51
N ALA A 226 0.55 -12.69 -23.91
CA ALA A 226 0.69 -12.76 -22.47
C ALA A 226 1.04 -11.39 -21.86
N ARG A 227 0.23 -10.97 -20.88
CA ARG A 227 0.47 -9.77 -20.09
C ARG A 227 1.38 -10.10 -18.92
N VAL A 228 2.61 -9.59 -18.96
CA VAL A 228 3.58 -9.75 -17.87
C VAL A 228 3.62 -8.48 -17.01
N THR A 229 3.41 -8.62 -15.70
CA THR A 229 3.47 -7.54 -14.72
C THR A 229 4.64 -7.77 -13.76
N VAL A 230 5.50 -6.76 -13.63
CA VAL A 230 6.72 -6.79 -12.82
C VAL A 230 6.71 -5.58 -11.90
N GLY A 231 6.75 -5.78 -10.57
CA GLY A 231 6.75 -4.63 -9.65
C GLY A 231 5.44 -3.84 -9.65
N GLY A 232 4.32 -4.46 -10.06
CA GLY A 232 3.03 -3.79 -10.26
C GLY A 232 2.91 -2.99 -11.56
N LYS A 233 3.93 -2.99 -12.43
CA LYS A 233 3.90 -2.32 -13.75
C LYS A 233 3.88 -3.36 -14.88
N ARG A 234 3.02 -3.15 -15.87
CA ARG A 234 3.01 -3.98 -17.09
C ARG A 234 4.33 -3.80 -17.84
N ARG A 235 4.92 -4.90 -18.30
CA ARG A 235 6.06 -4.92 -19.20
C ARG A 235 5.60 -5.43 -20.55
N ASN A 236 5.88 -4.66 -21.59
CA ASN A 236 5.64 -5.08 -22.96
C ASN A 236 6.86 -5.90 -23.42
N LEU A 237 6.71 -7.23 -23.45
CA LEU A 237 7.76 -8.14 -23.89
C LEU A 237 7.46 -8.53 -25.35
N LYS A 238 8.42 -8.34 -26.24
CA LYS A 238 8.24 -8.65 -27.67
C LYS A 238 8.58 -10.11 -27.93
N ALA A 239 7.81 -10.77 -28.79
CA ALA A 239 8.16 -12.10 -29.28
C ALA A 239 9.44 -12.04 -30.13
N GLY A 240 10.16 -13.17 -30.13
CA GLY A 240 11.21 -13.39 -31.09
C GLY A 240 10.72 -13.70 -32.50
N SER A 241 11.67 -13.85 -33.42
CA SER A 241 11.42 -14.32 -34.79
C SER A 241 10.78 -15.71 -34.83
N ASP A 242 10.94 -16.48 -33.77
CA ASP A 242 10.39 -17.81 -33.53
C ASP A 242 9.08 -17.81 -32.73
N GLY A 243 8.46 -16.64 -32.53
CA GLY A 243 7.19 -16.50 -31.81
C GLY A 243 7.30 -16.60 -30.28
N VAL A 244 8.44 -17.07 -29.75
CA VAL A 244 8.67 -17.24 -28.32
C VAL A 244 9.10 -15.94 -27.65
N VAL A 245 8.44 -15.60 -26.53
CA VAL A 245 8.83 -14.48 -25.67
C VAL A 245 9.72 -15.01 -24.55
N ALA A 246 11.03 -14.78 -24.64
CA ALA A 246 11.99 -15.24 -23.64
C ALA A 246 12.81 -14.09 -23.04
N TYR A 247 12.68 -13.87 -21.73
CA TYR A 247 13.31 -12.76 -21.02
C TYR A 247 13.84 -13.16 -19.64
N GLU A 248 14.97 -12.56 -19.28
CA GLU A 248 15.46 -12.50 -17.92
C GLU A 248 15.01 -11.18 -17.29
N ILE A 249 14.23 -11.28 -16.23
CA ILE A 249 13.59 -10.16 -15.54
C ILE A 249 14.24 -9.98 -14.18
N THR A 250 14.76 -8.79 -13.93
CA THR A 250 15.24 -8.34 -12.63
C THR A 250 14.43 -7.12 -12.18
N ARG A 251 14.73 -6.58 -10.99
CA ARG A 251 14.12 -5.35 -10.52
C ARG A 251 14.39 -4.15 -11.43
N LYS A 252 15.58 -4.10 -12.06
CA LYS A 252 16.07 -2.93 -12.79
C LYS A 252 15.90 -3.07 -14.31
N SER A 253 15.94 -4.28 -14.84
CA SER A 253 15.98 -4.52 -16.28
C SER A 253 15.24 -5.78 -16.69
N SER A 254 14.86 -5.82 -17.96
CA SER A 254 14.38 -7.02 -18.66
C SER A 254 15.29 -7.24 -19.88
N LYS A 255 16.08 -8.30 -19.88
CA LYS A 255 16.99 -8.65 -20.99
C LYS A 255 16.42 -9.82 -21.76
N ARG A 256 16.38 -9.73 -23.10
CA ARG A 256 15.92 -10.84 -23.95
C ARG A 256 16.93 -11.99 -23.89
N LEU A 257 16.44 -13.22 -23.82
CA LEU A 257 17.25 -14.43 -23.80
C LEU A 257 17.39 -15.01 -25.22
N ALA A 258 18.61 -15.42 -25.58
CA ALA A 258 18.89 -16.20 -26.77
C ALA A 258 18.35 -17.63 -26.62
N ALA A 259 18.13 -18.33 -27.74
CA ALA A 259 17.52 -19.67 -27.78
C ALA A 259 18.16 -20.67 -26.80
N GLY A 260 19.49 -20.76 -26.76
CA GLY A 260 20.22 -21.67 -25.87
C GLY A 260 20.23 -21.28 -24.38
N SER A 261 19.71 -20.12 -24.00
CA SER A 261 19.66 -19.64 -22.60
C SER A 261 18.25 -19.58 -22.02
N ARG A 262 17.26 -20.09 -22.76
CA ARG A 262 15.85 -20.08 -22.35
C ARG A 262 15.61 -21.12 -21.26
N PRO A 263 14.75 -20.83 -20.28
CA PRO A 263 14.33 -21.85 -19.33
C PRO A 263 13.52 -22.92 -20.07
N SER A 264 13.82 -24.19 -19.78
CA SER A 264 13.02 -25.33 -20.24
C SER A 264 12.14 -25.82 -19.09
N CYS A 265 10.85 -25.97 -19.38
CA CYS A 265 9.88 -26.64 -18.54
C CYS A 265 9.35 -27.82 -19.37
N ALA A 266 10.19 -28.84 -19.52
CA ALA A 266 9.81 -30.13 -20.08
C ALA A 266 9.28 -31.03 -18.96
#